data_AF-A0A1Y1MSI6-F1
#
_entry.id   AF-A0A1Y1MSI6-F1
#
_cell.length_a   1.000
_cell.length_b   1.000
_cell.length_c   1.000
_cell.angle_alpha   90.00
_cell.angle_beta   90.00
_cell.angle_gamma   90.00
#
_symmetry.space_group_name_H-M   'P 1'
#
loop_
_entity.id
_entity.type
_entity.pdbx_description
1 polymer ?
#
loop_
_entity_poly.entity_id
_entity_poly.type
_entity_poly.pdbx_seq_one_letter_code
_entity_poly.pdbx_strand_id
1 'polypeptide(L)'
;PADPEDKEALNFHILLIENMNHFLEETDTRGLEVLEEWKDQANTEYHEHMDMYLNAVMRRPLGKLLDYLENIEAQIQSGKSPTAIAQQPSNDKAIFNKILGNFDSKEVRKGVEALRKRVEKHFGDADDPALSRALVAKVTSECEKFYLNVETRIGQVTTDVYGGDVPFEWPRADVKLAFR
;
A
#
# COMPACT_ATOMS: atom_id res chain seq x y z
N PRO A 1 7.23 7.80 -18.32
CA PRO A 1 8.35 6.92 -17.92
C PRO A 1 8.66 7.20 -16.46
N ALA A 2 8.86 6.19 -15.61
CA ALA A 2 9.33 6.45 -14.24
C ALA A 2 10.73 7.07 -14.32
N ASP A 3 11.02 8.02 -13.42
CA ASP A 3 12.36 8.63 -13.32
C ASP A 3 13.40 7.53 -13.06
N PRO A 4 14.57 7.54 -13.71
CA PRO A 4 15.68 6.67 -13.33
C PRO A 4 15.95 6.64 -11.81
N GLU A 5 15.82 7.78 -11.12
CA GLU A 5 15.99 7.87 -9.67
C GLU A 5 14.89 7.09 -8.91
N ASP A 6 13.63 7.18 -9.36
CA ASP A 6 12.51 6.42 -8.77
C ASP A 6 12.73 4.91 -8.90
N LYS A 7 13.36 4.49 -10.00
CA LYS A 7 13.65 3.08 -10.25
C LYS A 7 14.77 2.58 -9.36
N GLU A 8 15.82 3.38 -9.16
CA GLU A 8 16.94 3.03 -8.26
C GLU A 8 16.49 2.98 -6.81
N ALA A 9 15.71 3.96 -6.35
CA ALA A 9 15.11 3.96 -5.02
C ALA A 9 14.21 2.74 -4.79
N LEU A 10 13.40 2.36 -5.78
CA LEU A 10 12.57 1.17 -5.70
C LEU A 10 13.41 -0.12 -5.62
N ASN A 11 14.46 -0.23 -6.45
CA ASN A 11 15.36 -1.39 -6.43
C ASN A 11 16.07 -1.52 -5.08
N PHE A 12 16.46 -0.41 -4.47
CA PHE A 12 17.07 -0.39 -3.14
C PHE A 12 16.15 -1.01 -2.08
N HIS A 13 14.87 -0.63 -2.06
CA HIS A 13 13.91 -1.23 -1.12
C HIS A 13 13.67 -2.71 -1.37
N ILE A 14 13.61 -3.14 -2.65
CA ILE A 14 13.46 -4.55 -3.00
C ILE A 14 14.60 -5.37 -2.39
N LEU A 15 15.84 -4.94 -2.60
CA LEU A 15 17.03 -5.63 -2.10
C LEU A 15 17.05 -5.74 -0.57
N LEU A 16 16.68 -4.67 0.15
CA LEU A 16 16.65 -4.70 1.61
C LEU A 16 15.52 -5.57 2.16
N ILE A 17 14.34 -5.57 1.51
CA ILE A 17 13.25 -6.49 1.85
C ILE A 17 13.70 -7.95 1.68
N GLU A 18 14.37 -8.27 0.57
CA GLU A 18 14.88 -9.62 0.31
C GLU A 18 15.93 -10.04 1.34
N ASN A 19 16.92 -9.19 1.59
CA ASN A 19 18.01 -9.46 2.53
C ASN A 19 17.49 -9.64 3.96
N MET A 20 16.61 -8.76 4.42
CA MET A 20 16.05 -8.87 5.78
C MET A 20 15.14 -10.08 5.91
N ASN A 21 14.31 -10.38 4.90
CA ASN A 21 13.51 -11.61 4.90
C ASN A 21 14.40 -12.86 4.96
N HIS A 22 15.46 -12.91 4.15
CA HIS A 22 16.41 -14.01 4.17
C HIS A 22 17.06 -14.17 5.56
N PHE A 23 17.54 -13.07 6.16
CA PHE A 23 18.09 -13.10 7.51
C PHE A 23 17.07 -13.60 8.54
N LEU A 24 15.82 -13.15 8.48
CA LEU A 24 14.76 -13.53 9.41
C LEU A 24 14.38 -15.01 9.30
N GLU A 25 14.34 -15.56 8.08
CA GLU A 25 13.98 -16.96 7.81
C GLU A 25 15.11 -17.94 8.11
N GLU A 26 16.36 -17.58 7.82
CA GLU A 26 17.49 -18.50 7.97
C GLU A 26 18.19 -18.43 9.34
N THR A 27 18.02 -17.33 10.09
CA THR A 27 18.69 -17.16 11.38
C THR A 27 17.89 -17.82 12.50
N ASP A 28 18.38 -18.94 13.01
CA ASP A 28 17.99 -19.50 14.31
C ASP A 28 18.85 -18.90 15.43
N THR A 29 18.23 -18.14 16.31
CA THR A 29 18.90 -17.44 17.43
C THR A 29 19.37 -18.41 18.51
N ARG A 30 18.73 -19.59 18.62
CA ARG A 30 18.97 -20.59 19.67
C ARG A 30 18.94 -20.00 21.09
N GLY A 31 18.18 -18.90 21.28
CA GLY A 31 18.07 -18.18 22.55
C GLY A 31 19.27 -17.29 22.90
N LEU A 32 20.15 -16.98 21.95
CA LEU A 32 21.23 -16.02 22.13
C LEU A 32 20.68 -14.59 22.02
N GLU A 33 20.72 -13.85 23.13
CA GLU A 33 20.18 -12.48 23.24
C GLU A 33 20.66 -11.55 22.13
N VAL A 34 21.96 -11.57 21.81
CA VAL A 34 22.52 -10.75 20.72
C VAL A 34 21.90 -11.08 19.35
N LEU A 35 21.55 -12.34 19.08
CA LEU A 35 20.93 -12.71 17.82
C LEU A 35 19.44 -12.33 17.78
N GLU A 36 18.76 -12.35 18.93
CA GLU A 36 17.38 -11.85 19.04
C GLU A 36 17.34 -10.34 18.76
N GLU A 37 18.25 -9.56 19.35
CA GLU A 37 18.34 -8.11 19.10
C GLU A 37 18.53 -7.80 17.61
N TRP A 38 19.37 -8.58 16.91
CA TRP A 38 19.60 -8.41 15.48
C TRP A 38 18.39 -8.82 14.64
N LYS A 39 17.65 -9.87 15.04
CA LYS A 39 16.39 -10.23 14.38
C LYS A 39 15.33 -9.17 14.57
N ASP A 40 15.22 -8.57 15.74
CA ASP A 40 14.29 -7.46 16.00
C ASP A 40 14.63 -6.25 15.11
N GLN A 41 15.92 -5.89 15.02
CA GLN A 41 16.39 -4.81 14.13
C GLN A 41 16.09 -5.12 12.66
N ALA A 42 16.39 -6.33 12.20
CA ALA A 42 16.10 -6.76 10.84
C ALA A 42 14.59 -6.74 10.54
N ASN A 43 13.75 -7.09 11.51
CA ASN A 43 12.31 -7.02 11.38
C ASN A 43 11.82 -5.57 11.26
N THR A 44 12.38 -4.64 12.03
CA THR A 44 12.09 -3.21 11.88
C THR A 44 12.47 -2.70 10.50
N GLU A 45 13.71 -2.94 10.05
CA GLU A 45 14.20 -2.50 8.74
C GLU A 45 13.40 -3.13 7.58
N TYR A 46 13.02 -4.41 7.72
CA TYR A 46 12.11 -5.09 6.78
C TYR A 46 10.80 -4.33 6.62
N HIS A 47 10.14 -3.97 7.73
CA HIS A 47 8.86 -3.27 7.69
C HIS A 47 8.98 -1.84 7.16
N GLU A 48 10.04 -1.12 7.52
CA GLU A 48 10.30 0.24 7.00
C GLU A 48 10.45 0.22 5.47
N HIS A 49 11.26 -0.70 4.93
CA HIS A 49 11.41 -0.80 3.48
C HIS A 49 10.18 -1.37 2.79
N MET A 50 9.44 -2.27 3.44
CA MET A 50 8.15 -2.74 2.94
C MET A 50 7.19 -1.57 2.77
N ASP A 51 7.06 -0.68 3.76
CA ASP A 51 6.17 0.47 3.69
C ASP A 51 6.57 1.43 2.56
N MET A 52 7.87 1.73 2.40
CA MET A 52 8.36 2.58 1.32
C MET A 52 8.11 1.95 -0.06
N TYR A 53 8.35 0.64 -0.18
CA TYR A 53 8.06 -0.12 -1.40
C TYR A 53 6.56 -0.07 -1.74
N LEU A 54 5.69 -0.37 -0.78
CA LEU A 54 4.24 -0.35 -0.96
C LEU A 54 3.75 1.03 -1.40
N ASN A 55 4.19 2.09 -0.71
CA ASN A 55 3.86 3.47 -1.08
C ASN A 55 4.26 3.80 -2.51
N ALA A 56 5.42 3.34 -2.98
CA ALA A 56 5.86 3.54 -4.36
C ALA A 56 5.04 2.72 -5.37
N VAL A 57 4.78 1.44 -5.10
CA VAL A 57 4.10 0.58 -6.09
C VAL A 57 2.60 0.84 -6.19
N MET A 58 1.96 1.26 -5.09
CA MET A 58 0.52 1.54 -5.01
C MET A 58 0.11 2.82 -5.73
N ARG A 59 1.04 3.77 -5.96
CA ARG A 59 0.76 4.98 -6.77
C ARG A 59 0.26 4.66 -8.17
N ARG A 60 0.71 3.55 -8.76
CA ARG A 60 0.29 3.16 -10.11
C ARG A 60 -1.19 2.75 -10.18
N PRO A 61 -1.68 1.81 -9.35
CA PRO A 61 -3.09 1.45 -9.36
C PRO A 61 -3.99 2.48 -8.66
N LEU A 62 -3.51 3.21 -7.64
CA LEU A 62 -4.36 4.02 -6.74
C LEU A 62 -3.99 5.52 -6.67
N GLY A 63 -3.02 6.00 -7.44
CA GLY A 63 -2.40 7.33 -7.27
C GLY A 63 -3.38 8.48 -7.10
N LYS A 64 -4.30 8.67 -8.06
CA LYS A 64 -5.28 9.77 -7.99
C LYS A 64 -6.16 9.76 -6.74
N LEU A 65 -6.48 8.56 -6.23
CA LEU A 65 -7.27 8.41 -5.01
C LEU A 65 -6.40 8.72 -3.78
N LEU A 66 -5.18 8.19 -3.74
CA LEU A 66 -4.23 8.46 -2.67
C LEU A 66 -3.92 9.95 -2.56
N ASP A 67 -3.61 10.62 -3.67
CA ASP A 67 -3.32 12.06 -3.69
C ASP A 67 -4.49 12.88 -3.11
N TYR A 68 -5.73 12.47 -3.40
CA TYR A 68 -6.92 13.13 -2.88
C TYR A 68 -7.11 12.91 -1.38
N LEU A 69 -6.98 11.65 -0.93
CA LEU A 69 -7.09 11.30 0.49
C LEU A 69 -6.00 11.99 1.32
N GLU A 70 -4.75 11.93 0.86
CA GLU A 70 -3.60 12.55 1.53
C GLU A 70 -3.75 14.07 1.65
N ASN A 71 -4.27 14.73 0.61
CA ASN A 71 -4.56 16.16 0.66
C ASN A 71 -5.63 16.52 1.70
N ILE A 72 -6.67 15.70 1.86
CA ILE A 72 -7.69 15.90 2.89
C ILE A 72 -7.11 15.64 4.27
N GLU A 73 -6.40 14.52 4.44
CA GLU A 73 -5.79 14.11 5.71
C GLU A 73 -4.78 15.14 6.21
N ALA A 74 -3.93 15.68 5.33
CA ALA A 74 -2.97 16.73 5.68
C ALA A 74 -3.68 18.01 6.19
N GLN A 75 -4.83 18.34 5.61
CA GLN A 75 -5.61 19.49 6.07
C GLN A 75 -6.29 19.26 7.42
N ILE A 76 -6.80 18.05 7.66
CA ILE A 76 -7.33 17.65 8.97
C ILE A 76 -6.20 17.73 10.02
N GLN A 77 -5.03 17.19 9.72
CA GLN A 77 -3.84 17.24 10.59
C GLN A 77 -3.39 18.69 10.87
N SER A 78 -3.56 19.60 9.90
CA SER A 78 -3.30 21.03 10.10
C SER A 78 -4.33 21.76 10.98
N GLY A 79 -5.35 21.06 11.47
CA GLY A 79 -6.40 21.60 12.35
C GLY A 79 -7.57 22.29 11.64
N LYS A 80 -7.70 22.15 10.31
CA LYS A 80 -8.87 22.66 9.60
C LYS A 80 -10.11 21.84 9.94
N SER A 81 -11.25 22.51 10.14
CA SER A 81 -12.51 21.80 10.37
C SER A 81 -12.96 21.07 9.09
N PRO A 82 -13.60 19.89 9.20
CA PRO A 82 -14.06 19.15 8.02
C PRO A 82 -15.01 19.96 7.12
N THR A 83 -15.87 20.80 7.69
CA THR A 83 -16.75 21.71 6.94
C THR A 83 -15.96 22.71 6.10
N ALA A 84 -14.88 23.29 6.64
CA ALA A 84 -14.03 24.22 5.90
C ALA A 84 -13.22 23.52 4.80
N ILE A 85 -12.86 22.25 5.00
CA ILE A 85 -12.21 21.43 3.98
C ILE A 85 -13.18 21.16 2.83
N ALA A 86 -14.40 20.73 3.13
CA ALA A 86 -15.44 20.40 2.13
C ALA A 86 -15.88 21.61 1.28
N GLN A 87 -15.77 22.84 1.82
CA GLN A 87 -16.09 24.08 1.09
C GLN A 87 -15.03 24.45 0.03
N GLN A 88 -13.85 23.85 0.05
CA GLN A 88 -12.82 24.14 -0.94
C GLN A 88 -13.19 23.50 -2.29
N PRO A 89 -13.11 24.23 -3.41
CA PRO A 89 -13.46 23.69 -4.72
C PRO A 89 -12.68 22.42 -5.11
N SER A 90 -11.44 22.27 -4.65
CA SER A 90 -10.60 21.09 -4.91
C SER A 90 -11.05 19.85 -4.13
N ASN A 91 -11.74 20.04 -3.00
CA ASN A 91 -12.17 18.97 -2.10
C ASN A 91 -13.70 18.82 -2.12
N ASP A 92 -14.37 19.34 -3.15
CA ASP A 92 -15.81 19.23 -3.27
C ASP A 92 -16.22 17.75 -3.41
N LYS A 93 -17.35 17.40 -2.79
CA LYS A 93 -17.89 16.04 -2.74
C LYS A 93 -18.11 15.43 -4.13
N ALA A 94 -18.51 16.23 -5.12
CA ALA A 94 -18.69 15.72 -6.48
C ALA A 94 -17.37 15.27 -7.12
N ILE A 95 -16.25 15.92 -6.77
CA ILE A 95 -14.91 15.51 -7.23
C ILE A 95 -14.52 14.19 -6.58
N PHE A 96 -14.71 14.05 -5.26
CA PHE A 96 -14.45 12.80 -4.55
C PHE A 96 -15.23 11.63 -5.15
N ASN A 97 -16.54 11.83 -5.37
CA ASN A 97 -17.41 10.82 -5.99
C ASN A 97 -16.94 10.45 -7.40
N LYS A 98 -16.52 11.42 -8.19
CA LYS A 98 -15.97 11.18 -9.54
C LYS A 98 -14.67 10.39 -9.48
N ILE A 99 -13.80 10.65 -8.50
CA ILE A 99 -12.55 9.91 -8.31
C ILE A 99 -12.87 8.46 -7.96
N LEU A 100 -13.70 8.24 -6.94
CA LEU A 100 -14.14 6.90 -6.52
C LEU A 100 -14.83 6.12 -7.64
N GLY A 101 -15.66 6.78 -8.46
CA GLY A 101 -16.31 6.15 -9.60
C GLY A 101 -15.36 5.60 -10.67
N ASN A 102 -14.07 5.95 -10.66
CA ASN A 102 -13.07 5.33 -11.56
C ASN A 102 -12.51 4.01 -11.01
N PHE A 103 -12.85 3.62 -9.79
CA PHE A 103 -12.38 2.42 -9.11
C PHE A 103 -13.51 1.40 -8.97
N ASP A 104 -14.17 1.09 -10.08
CA ASP A 104 -15.14 0.00 -10.14
C ASP A 104 -14.43 -1.37 -9.98
N SER A 105 -15.23 -2.43 -9.82
CA SER A 105 -14.72 -3.79 -9.64
C SER A 105 -13.77 -4.23 -10.77
N LYS A 106 -13.95 -3.73 -12.00
CA LYS A 106 -13.12 -4.09 -13.15
C LYS A 106 -11.75 -3.43 -13.07
N GLU A 107 -11.69 -2.12 -12.84
CA GLU A 107 -10.42 -1.39 -12.75
C GLU A 107 -9.64 -1.78 -11.50
N VAL A 108 -10.32 -2.07 -10.38
CA VAL A 108 -9.67 -2.60 -9.18
C VAL A 108 -9.00 -3.94 -9.45
N ARG A 109 -9.72 -4.92 -10.04
CA ARG A 109 -9.14 -6.23 -10.39
C ARG A 109 -7.93 -6.10 -11.31
N LYS A 110 -8.02 -5.21 -12.30
CA LYS A 110 -6.91 -4.93 -13.24
C LYS A 110 -5.71 -4.31 -12.53
N GLY A 111 -5.94 -3.41 -11.57
CA GLY A 111 -4.90 -2.84 -10.72
C GLY A 111 -4.19 -3.90 -9.89
N VAL A 112 -4.95 -4.78 -9.24
CA VAL A 112 -4.41 -5.89 -8.42
C VAL A 112 -3.62 -6.89 -9.28
N GLU A 113 -4.12 -7.25 -10.47
CA GLU A 113 -3.42 -8.13 -11.41
C GLU A 113 -2.09 -7.54 -11.88
N ALA A 114 -2.07 -6.24 -12.20
CA ALA A 114 -0.83 -5.55 -12.57
C ALA A 114 0.16 -5.50 -11.41
N LEU A 115 -0.34 -5.33 -10.17
CA LEU A 115 0.47 -5.32 -8.96
C LEU A 115 1.07 -6.70 -8.69
N ARG A 116 0.29 -7.78 -8.80
CA ARG A 116 0.78 -9.16 -8.67
C ARG A 116 1.94 -9.45 -9.62
N LYS A 117 1.79 -9.11 -10.91
CA LYS A 117 2.87 -9.27 -11.90
C LYS A 117 4.12 -8.49 -11.53
N ARG A 118 3.96 -7.31 -10.91
CA ARG A 118 5.08 -6.48 -10.47
C ARG A 118 5.77 -7.09 -9.25
N VAL A 119 5.02 -7.58 -8.27
CA VAL A 119 5.54 -8.30 -7.10
C VAL A 119 6.29 -9.56 -7.53
N GLU A 120 5.70 -10.38 -8.40
CA GLU A 120 6.33 -11.58 -8.96
C GLU A 120 7.66 -11.23 -9.67
N LYS A 121 7.67 -10.15 -10.44
CA LYS A 121 8.89 -9.71 -11.12
C LYS A 121 9.99 -9.27 -10.15
N HIS A 122 9.63 -8.68 -9.02
CA HIS A 122 10.62 -8.14 -8.07
C HIS A 122 11.16 -9.19 -7.11
N PHE A 123 10.32 -10.13 -6.67
CA PHE A 123 10.66 -11.07 -5.58
C PHE A 123 10.59 -12.54 -6.02
N GLY A 124 10.18 -12.82 -7.25
CA GLY A 124 9.96 -14.17 -7.80
C GLY A 124 11.21 -14.88 -8.34
N ASP A 125 12.36 -14.19 -8.39
CA ASP A 125 13.59 -14.66 -9.03
C ASP A 125 14.76 -14.71 -8.03
N ALA A 126 14.55 -15.34 -6.87
CA ALA A 126 15.61 -15.58 -5.87
C ALA A 126 16.23 -16.98 -6.03
N ASP A 127 17.46 -17.14 -5.52
CA ASP A 127 18.24 -18.38 -5.62
C ASP A 127 17.54 -19.59 -4.94
N ASP A 128 16.74 -19.34 -3.89
CA ASP A 128 15.85 -20.33 -3.28
C ASP A 128 14.39 -20.10 -3.72
N PRO A 129 13.82 -20.98 -4.56
CA PRO A 129 12.43 -20.87 -5.02
C PRO A 129 11.38 -20.96 -3.90
N ALA A 130 11.67 -21.63 -2.78
CA ALA A 130 10.75 -21.70 -1.65
C ALA A 130 10.71 -20.37 -0.88
N LEU A 131 11.88 -19.78 -0.63
CA LEU A 131 12.01 -18.47 0.02
C LEU A 131 11.36 -17.36 -0.83
N SER A 132 11.60 -17.38 -2.14
CA SER A 132 11.00 -16.46 -3.10
C SER A 132 9.46 -16.54 -3.10
N ARG A 133 8.88 -17.75 -3.22
CA ARG A 133 7.42 -17.93 -3.19
C ARG A 133 6.81 -17.45 -1.87
N ALA A 134 7.47 -17.72 -0.74
CA ALA A 134 7.02 -17.24 0.56
C ALA A 134 7.05 -15.71 0.63
N LEU A 135 8.12 -15.06 0.15
CA LEU A 135 8.22 -13.61 0.13
C LEU A 135 7.19 -12.95 -0.80
N VAL A 136 6.98 -13.50 -2.00
CA VAL A 136 5.90 -13.05 -2.92
C VAL A 136 4.54 -13.10 -2.23
N ALA A 137 4.24 -14.17 -1.49
CA ALA A 137 2.99 -14.31 -0.75
C ALA A 137 2.88 -13.26 0.39
N LYS A 138 3.96 -13.03 1.15
CA LYS A 138 4.00 -11.98 2.19
C LYS A 138 3.74 -10.59 1.60
N VAL A 139 4.48 -10.20 0.56
CA VAL A 139 4.32 -8.90 -0.11
C VAL A 139 2.92 -8.74 -0.71
N THR A 140 2.36 -9.82 -1.28
CA THR A 140 0.99 -9.80 -1.81
C THR A 140 -0.04 -9.59 -0.69
N SER A 141 0.18 -10.19 0.49
CA SER A 141 -0.67 -9.95 1.66
C SER A 141 -0.58 -8.51 2.15
N GLU A 142 0.62 -7.91 2.18
CA GLU A 142 0.78 -6.49 2.51
C GLU A 142 0.09 -5.57 1.49
N CYS A 143 0.10 -5.96 0.21
CA CYS A 143 -0.67 -5.25 -0.81
C CYS A 143 -2.17 -5.29 -0.53
N GLU A 144 -2.72 -6.45 -0.14
CA GLU A 144 -4.13 -6.58 0.27
C GLU A 144 -4.44 -5.67 1.47
N LYS A 145 -3.60 -5.69 2.51
CA LYS A 145 -3.75 -4.84 3.70
C LYS A 145 -3.77 -3.36 3.34
N PHE A 146 -2.92 -2.93 2.41
CA PHE A 146 -2.91 -1.55 1.92
C PHE A 146 -4.25 -1.16 1.28
N TYR A 147 -4.83 -2.02 0.43
CA TYR A 147 -6.14 -1.76 -0.16
C TYR A 147 -7.26 -1.67 0.89
N LEU A 148 -7.21 -2.49 1.94
CA LEU A 148 -8.16 -2.43 3.06
C LEU A 148 -7.97 -1.17 3.92
N ASN A 149 -6.73 -0.70 4.05
CA ASN A 149 -6.45 0.59 4.70
C ASN A 149 -7.01 1.76 3.88
N VAL A 150 -6.85 1.74 2.55
CA VAL A 150 -7.45 2.73 1.65
C VAL A 150 -8.98 2.74 1.78
N GLU A 151 -9.63 1.59 1.85
CA GLU A 151 -11.08 1.50 2.14
C GLU A 151 -11.44 2.21 3.46
N THR A 152 -10.64 2.00 4.51
CA THR A 152 -10.86 2.62 5.82
C THR A 152 -10.73 4.15 5.72
N ARG A 153 -9.71 4.65 5.01
CA ARG A 153 -9.48 6.08 4.77
C ARG A 153 -10.61 6.72 3.96
N ILE A 154 -11.12 6.03 2.93
CA ILE A 154 -12.31 6.44 2.19
C ILE A 154 -13.51 6.60 3.13
N GLY A 155 -13.74 5.63 4.02
CA GLY A 155 -14.84 5.66 4.99
C GLY A 155 -14.73 6.82 5.99
N GLN A 156 -13.52 7.11 6.47
CA GLN A 156 -13.24 8.25 7.35
C GLN A 156 -13.53 9.58 6.66
N VAL A 157 -12.95 9.81 5.48
CA VAL A 157 -13.19 11.05 4.70
C VAL A 157 -14.67 11.22 4.36
N THR A 158 -15.32 10.13 3.96
CA THR A 158 -16.77 10.09 3.69
C THR A 158 -17.59 10.57 4.87
N THR A 159 -17.31 10.04 6.06
CA THR A 159 -18.07 10.30 7.28
C THR A 159 -17.76 11.69 7.82
N ASP A 160 -16.47 11.98 7.99
CA ASP A 160 -16.00 13.15 8.73
C ASP A 160 -16.13 14.43 7.90
N VAL A 161 -15.91 14.36 6.58
CA VAL A 161 -15.89 15.54 5.69
C VAL A 161 -17.20 15.71 4.93
N TYR A 162 -17.82 14.62 4.47
CA TYR A 162 -18.97 14.68 3.55
C TYR A 162 -20.31 14.22 4.15
N GLY A 163 -20.33 13.90 5.46
CA GLY A 163 -21.55 13.56 6.19
C GLY A 163 -22.11 12.16 5.88
N GLY A 164 -21.29 11.25 5.35
CA GLY A 164 -21.60 9.82 5.24
C GLY A 164 -22.29 9.35 3.96
N ASP A 165 -22.82 10.25 3.13
CA ASP A 165 -23.52 9.88 1.90
C ASP A 165 -22.55 9.84 0.71
N VAL A 166 -22.37 8.69 0.04
CA VAL A 166 -21.52 8.57 -1.16
C VAL A 166 -22.26 7.74 -2.20
N PRO A 167 -22.42 8.25 -3.44
CA PRO A 167 -23.15 7.55 -4.51
C PRO A 167 -22.40 6.33 -5.06
N PHE A 168 -21.11 6.16 -4.74
CA PHE A 168 -20.27 5.06 -5.20
C PHE A 168 -19.63 4.34 -4.00
N GLU A 169 -19.87 3.03 -3.93
CA GLU A 169 -19.28 2.17 -2.90
C GLU A 169 -17.95 1.59 -3.40
N TRP A 170 -16.95 1.57 -2.52
CA TRP A 170 -15.68 0.90 -2.78
C TRP A 170 -15.90 -0.62 -2.92
N PRO A 171 -15.40 -1.30 -3.97
CA PRO A 171 -15.74 -2.69 -4.24
C PRO A 171 -14.95 -3.67 -3.35
N ARG A 172 -15.19 -3.63 -2.03
CA ARG A 172 -14.45 -4.40 -1.02
C ARG A 172 -14.40 -5.90 -1.31
N ALA A 173 -15.55 -6.48 -1.65
CA ALA A 173 -15.64 -7.92 -1.91
C ALA A 173 -14.77 -8.32 -3.11
N ASP A 174 -14.74 -7.49 -4.15
CA ASP A 174 -13.91 -7.71 -5.33
C ASP A 174 -12.43 -7.54 -5.03
N VAL A 175 -12.03 -6.57 -4.19
CA VAL A 175 -10.65 -6.43 -3.72
C VAL A 175 -10.20 -7.73 -3.06
N LYS A 176 -10.96 -8.23 -2.07
CA LYS A 176 -10.62 -9.47 -1.36
C LYS A 176 -10.55 -10.67 -2.30
N LEU A 177 -11.49 -10.79 -3.24
CA LEU A 177 -11.47 -11.85 -4.25
C LEU A 177 -10.29 -11.71 -5.20
N ALA A 178 -9.88 -10.49 -5.53
CA ALA A 178 -8.76 -10.23 -6.42
C ALA A 178 -7.40 -10.51 -5.77
N PHE A 179 -7.29 -10.60 -4.44
CA PHE A 179 -6.06 -10.97 -3.74
C PHE A 179 -5.98 -12.44 -3.33
N ARG A 180 -7.09 -13.18 -3.40
CA ARG A 180 -7.13 -14.65 -3.31
C ARG A 180 -6.71 -15.34 -4.60
#